data_AF-A0A3L7Z5L8-F1
#
_entry.id   AF-A0A3L7Z5L8-F1
#
_cell.length_a   1.000
_cell.length_b   1.000
_cell.length_c   1.000
_cell.angle_alpha   90.00
_cell.angle_beta   90.00
_cell.angle_gamma   90.00
#
_symmetry.space_group_name_H-M   'P 1'
#
loop_
_entity.id
_entity.type
_entity.pdbx_description
1 polymer ?
#
loop_
_entity_poly.entity_id
_entity_poly.type
_entity_poly.pdbx_seq_one_letter_code
_entity_poly.pdbx_strand_id
1 'polypeptide(L)'
;MSGGYFNRHMIAFGEIANSIECDIARALRPKPEKICEDYWTIYEKDSLSSYHSYKDYMSFASYEDAESFLLLDKTIVKAEQKYADQRFFDDGVIFQSKKRYMSDTPDGDQIPVLYSIHHCCYDRYPDEADVLELSDETINAMKEAYRQIRIAEIYATRVDWMMSGDDSEESFRERVKEDLAEFEKEDATKDWTYLDEDDE
;
A
#
# COMPACT_ATOMS: atom_id res chain seq x y z
N MET A 1 32.92 22.25 -27.92
CA MET A 1 31.84 21.58 -27.16
C MET A 1 32.07 20.10 -27.33
N SER A 2 32.74 19.44 -26.38
CA SER A 2 32.81 17.97 -26.35
C SER A 2 31.41 17.48 -26.01
N GLY A 3 30.73 16.88 -26.98
CA GLY A 3 29.50 16.18 -26.71
C GLY A 3 29.88 14.85 -26.07
N GLY A 4 29.77 14.76 -24.74
CA GLY A 4 30.10 13.57 -23.97
C GLY A 4 29.44 12.31 -24.56
N TYR A 5 30.18 11.20 -24.54
CA TYR A 5 29.78 9.91 -25.09
C TYR A 5 28.53 9.33 -24.41
N PHE A 6 28.29 9.68 -23.14
CA PHE A 6 27.23 9.15 -22.27
C PHE A 6 26.17 10.18 -21.85
N ASN A 7 26.12 11.35 -22.47
CA ASN A 7 25.38 12.52 -21.98
C ASN A 7 23.89 12.24 -21.62
N ARG A 8 23.21 11.32 -22.32
CA ARG A 8 21.81 10.95 -22.02
C ARG A 8 21.65 10.00 -20.82
N HIS A 9 22.64 9.16 -20.55
CA HIS A 9 22.58 8.19 -19.45
C HIS A 9 22.92 8.82 -18.10
N MET A 10 23.73 9.88 -18.10
CA MET A 10 24.10 10.64 -16.90
C MET A 10 22.91 11.40 -16.32
N ILE A 11 22.09 12.03 -17.17
CA ILE A 11 20.83 12.70 -16.78
C ILE A 11 19.89 11.73 -16.04
N ALA A 12 19.81 10.48 -16.51
CA ALA A 12 18.92 9.49 -15.93
C ALA A 12 19.31 9.05 -14.50
N PHE A 13 20.60 9.02 -14.13
CA PHE A 13 20.99 8.66 -12.77
C PHE A 13 20.61 9.74 -11.75
N GLY A 14 20.85 11.02 -12.10
CA GLY A 14 20.45 12.15 -11.27
C GLY A 14 18.94 12.21 -11.06
N GLU A 15 18.15 12.02 -12.13
CA GLU A 15 16.68 11.96 -12.05
C GLU A 15 16.18 10.83 -11.14
N ILE A 16 16.75 9.63 -11.25
CA ILE A 16 16.37 8.50 -10.39
C ILE A 16 16.76 8.78 -8.94
N ALA A 17 17.95 9.31 -8.70
CA ALA A 17 18.39 9.64 -7.34
C ALA A 17 17.48 10.69 -6.69
N ASN A 18 17.13 11.75 -7.42
CA ASN A 18 16.20 12.79 -6.95
C ASN A 18 14.81 12.20 -6.63
N SER A 19 14.27 11.35 -7.50
CA SER A 19 12.99 10.67 -7.23
C SER A 19 13.03 9.82 -5.96
N ILE A 20 14.14 9.11 -5.69
CA ILE A 20 14.29 8.31 -4.46
C ILE A 20 14.34 9.21 -3.23
N GLU A 21 15.08 10.33 -3.29
CA GLU A 21 15.11 11.32 -2.20
C GLU A 21 13.71 11.85 -1.90
N CYS A 22 12.96 12.27 -2.93
CA CYS A 22 11.61 12.79 -2.79
C CYS A 22 10.64 11.77 -2.16
N ASP A 23 10.69 10.52 -2.60
CA ASP A 23 9.82 9.48 -2.04
C ASP A 23 10.20 9.13 -0.58
N ILE A 24 11.49 9.13 -0.24
CA ILE A 24 11.92 8.96 1.15
C ILE A 24 11.39 10.10 2.02
N ALA A 25 11.56 11.35 1.59
CA ALA A 25 11.10 12.49 2.35
C ALA A 25 9.57 12.52 2.48
N ARG A 26 8.84 12.15 1.42
CA ARG A 26 7.38 11.98 1.44
C ARG A 26 6.95 10.89 2.43
N ALA A 27 7.65 9.77 2.50
CA ALA A 27 7.36 8.69 3.46
C ALA A 27 7.67 9.07 4.92
N LEU A 28 8.62 9.98 5.13
CA LEU A 28 9.01 10.50 6.45
C LEU A 28 8.15 11.67 6.92
N ARG A 29 7.29 12.24 6.05
CA ARG A 29 6.36 13.30 6.46
C ARG A 29 5.49 12.84 7.63
N PRO A 30 5.14 13.75 8.56
CA PRO A 30 4.14 13.46 9.58
C PRO A 30 2.85 12.98 8.93
N LYS A 31 2.41 11.78 9.32
CA LYS A 31 1.20 11.19 8.77
C LYS A 31 -0.02 11.80 9.46
N PRO A 32 -1.11 12.08 8.73
CA PRO A 32 -2.34 12.57 9.34
C PRO A 32 -2.92 11.51 10.28
N GLU A 33 -3.80 11.94 11.18
CA GLU A 33 -4.52 11.00 12.04
C GLU A 33 -5.41 10.10 11.18
N LYS A 34 -5.38 8.79 11.46
CA LYS A 34 -6.26 7.84 10.78
C LYS A 34 -7.69 8.04 11.28
N ILE A 35 -8.62 8.01 10.35
CA ILE A 35 -10.04 7.93 10.65
C ILE A 35 -10.32 6.48 11.04
N CYS A 36 -10.76 6.30 12.28
CA CYS A 36 -11.26 5.01 12.76
C CYS A 36 -12.71 4.86 12.31
N GLU A 37 -12.96 3.91 11.41
CA GLU A 37 -14.32 3.52 11.06
C GLU A 37 -14.74 2.33 11.91
N ASP A 38 -15.74 2.55 12.76
CA ASP A 38 -16.33 1.55 13.63
C ASP A 38 -17.80 1.39 13.25
N TYR A 39 -18.13 0.30 12.56
CA TYR A 39 -19.49 0.03 12.12
C TYR A 39 -19.79 -1.47 12.08
N TRP A 40 -21.08 -1.78 12.03
CA TRP A 40 -21.59 -3.12 11.83
C TRP A 40 -22.14 -3.26 10.41
N THR A 41 -21.96 -4.41 9.79
CA THR A 41 -22.52 -4.69 8.45
C THR A 41 -23.11 -6.09 8.42
N ILE A 42 -23.97 -6.35 7.44
CA ILE A 42 -24.63 -7.65 7.26
C ILE A 42 -24.04 -8.30 6.03
N TYR A 43 -23.60 -9.54 6.17
CA TYR A 43 -23.21 -10.38 5.04
C TYR A 43 -24.29 -11.42 4.76
N GLU A 44 -24.56 -11.62 3.48
CA GLU A 44 -25.42 -12.66 2.95
C GLU A 44 -24.56 -13.75 2.31
N LYS A 45 -24.91 -15.01 2.60
CA LYS A 45 -24.35 -16.19 1.95
C LYS A 45 -25.46 -16.95 1.25
N ASP A 46 -25.53 -16.77 -0.06
CA ASP A 46 -26.50 -17.38 -0.97
C ASP A 46 -25.88 -18.46 -1.88
N SER A 47 -24.56 -18.68 -1.79
CA SER A 47 -23.85 -19.80 -2.39
C SER A 47 -22.78 -20.32 -1.42
N LEU A 48 -22.38 -21.58 -1.55
CA LEU A 48 -21.23 -22.11 -0.81
C LEU A 48 -19.93 -21.39 -1.20
N SER A 49 -19.82 -20.97 -2.46
CA SER A 49 -18.58 -20.41 -3.04
C SER A 49 -18.38 -18.91 -2.79
N SER A 50 -19.42 -18.19 -2.37
CA SER A 50 -19.37 -16.74 -2.18
C SER A 50 -20.15 -16.30 -0.95
N TYR A 51 -19.82 -15.13 -0.44
CA TYR A 51 -20.65 -14.34 0.47
C TYR A 51 -20.35 -12.87 0.18
N HIS A 52 -21.33 -12.01 0.34
CA HIS A 52 -21.22 -10.60 -0.06
C HIS A 52 -22.05 -9.72 0.88
N SER A 53 -21.81 -8.41 0.84
CA SER A 53 -22.59 -7.48 1.65
C SER A 53 -24.06 -7.52 1.25
N TYR A 54 -24.93 -7.63 2.25
CA TYR A 54 -26.36 -7.61 2.04
C TYR A 54 -26.83 -6.20 1.66
N LYS A 55 -27.46 -6.07 0.48
CA LYS A 55 -28.00 -4.83 -0.08
C LYS A 55 -26.96 -3.71 -0.26
N ASP A 56 -25.92 -4.00 -1.04
CA ASP A 56 -24.98 -2.98 -1.57
C ASP A 56 -24.31 -2.12 -0.48
N TYR A 57 -23.61 -2.77 0.47
CA TYR A 57 -22.77 -2.11 1.48
C TYR A 57 -23.53 -1.16 2.41
N MET A 58 -24.39 -1.75 3.24
CA MET A 58 -24.99 -1.05 4.38
C MET A 58 -24.11 -1.14 5.63
N SER A 59 -23.97 -0.01 6.32
CA SER A 59 -23.33 0.11 7.63
C SER A 59 -24.33 0.53 8.70
N PHE A 60 -24.11 0.06 9.92
CA PHE A 60 -24.95 0.29 11.09
C PHE A 60 -24.07 0.75 12.27
N ALA A 61 -24.63 1.62 13.13
CA ALA A 61 -23.90 2.13 14.29
C ALA A 61 -23.76 1.09 15.42
N SER A 62 -24.63 0.08 15.44
CA SER A 62 -24.64 -0.98 16.45
C SER A 62 -25.09 -2.32 15.88
N TYR A 63 -24.78 -3.39 16.61
CA TYR A 63 -25.27 -4.73 16.31
C TYR A 63 -26.81 -4.75 16.32
N GLU A 64 -27.43 -4.10 17.31
CA GLU A 64 -28.88 -4.07 17.50
C GLU A 64 -29.60 -3.39 16.33
N ASP A 65 -29.02 -2.34 15.74
CA ASP A 65 -29.55 -1.69 14.55
C ASP A 65 -29.49 -2.61 13.32
N ALA A 66 -28.37 -3.30 13.14
CA ALA A 66 -28.20 -4.29 12.07
C ALA A 66 -29.18 -5.46 12.22
N GLU A 67 -29.32 -6.03 13.42
CA GLU A 67 -30.27 -7.10 13.73
C GLU A 67 -31.71 -6.63 13.48
N SER A 68 -32.07 -5.46 13.98
CA SER A 68 -33.42 -4.89 13.81
C SER A 68 -33.75 -4.68 12.34
N PHE A 69 -32.81 -4.15 11.55
CA PHE A 69 -32.97 -3.97 10.11
C PHE A 69 -33.17 -5.30 9.38
N LEU A 70 -32.35 -6.31 9.70
CA LEU A 70 -32.44 -7.62 9.07
C LEU A 70 -33.79 -8.30 9.36
N LEU A 71 -34.28 -8.19 10.60
CA LEU A 71 -35.56 -8.75 11.05
C LEU A 71 -36.80 -7.99 10.56
N LEU A 72 -36.66 -6.85 9.88
CA LEU A 72 -37.77 -6.23 9.13
C LEU A 72 -38.31 -7.19 8.06
N ASP A 73 -37.44 -8.01 7.48
CA ASP A 73 -37.86 -9.12 6.63
C ASP A 73 -38.32 -10.30 7.49
N LYS A 74 -39.65 -10.46 7.60
CA LYS A 74 -40.30 -11.55 8.36
C LYS A 74 -39.97 -12.95 7.85
N THR A 75 -39.33 -13.06 6.68
CA THR A 75 -38.86 -14.33 6.13
C THR A 75 -37.51 -14.75 6.71
N ILE A 76 -36.79 -13.84 7.38
CA ILE A 76 -35.52 -14.10 8.05
C ILE A 76 -35.78 -14.35 9.55
N VAL A 77 -35.12 -15.38 10.09
CA VAL A 77 -35.21 -15.75 11.51
C VAL A 77 -33.84 -16.14 12.04
N LYS A 78 -33.70 -16.24 13.37
CA LYS A 78 -32.49 -16.79 13.99
C LYS A 78 -32.18 -18.17 13.42
N ALA A 79 -30.92 -18.39 13.10
CA ALA A 79 -30.46 -19.62 12.49
C ALA A 79 -30.64 -20.82 13.43
N GLU A 80 -30.94 -21.98 12.85
CA GLU A 80 -30.92 -23.24 13.58
C GLU A 80 -29.48 -23.56 14.03
N GLN A 81 -29.35 -24.18 15.21
CA GLN A 81 -28.04 -24.45 15.84
C GLN A 81 -27.07 -25.18 14.90
N LYS A 82 -27.58 -26.12 14.07
CA LYS A 82 -26.77 -26.85 13.10
C LYS A 82 -26.06 -25.96 12.07
N TYR A 83 -26.56 -24.76 11.79
CA TYR A 83 -25.91 -23.80 10.88
C TYR A 83 -25.03 -22.82 11.65
N ALA A 84 -25.38 -22.47 12.89
CA ALA A 84 -24.55 -21.66 13.78
C ALA A 84 -23.22 -22.37 14.12
N ASP A 85 -23.25 -23.68 14.30
CA ASP A 85 -22.07 -24.50 14.61
C ASP A 85 -21.17 -24.77 13.39
N GLN A 86 -21.62 -24.42 12.18
CA GLN A 86 -20.86 -24.58 10.94
C GLN A 86 -20.10 -23.30 10.60
N ARG A 87 -18.84 -23.44 10.16
CA ARG A 87 -17.98 -22.32 9.75
C ARG A 87 -18.35 -21.77 8.37
N PHE A 88 -19.55 -21.24 8.21
CA PHE A 88 -19.96 -20.52 7.00
C PHE A 88 -19.46 -19.07 6.97
N PHE A 89 -19.26 -18.47 8.15
CA PHE A 89 -18.67 -17.16 8.37
C PHE A 89 -17.66 -17.26 9.52
N ASP A 90 -16.66 -16.39 9.53
CA ASP A 90 -15.69 -16.31 10.63
C ASP A 90 -16.35 -15.82 11.93
N ASP A 91 -17.28 -14.87 11.82
CA ASP A 91 -18.07 -14.33 12.95
C ASP A 91 -19.30 -15.19 13.29
N GLY A 92 -19.47 -16.32 12.59
CA GLY A 92 -20.57 -17.26 12.79
C GLY A 92 -21.86 -16.90 12.07
N VAL A 93 -22.78 -17.88 11.99
CA VAL A 93 -24.10 -17.68 11.37
C VAL A 93 -25.11 -17.26 12.44
N ILE A 94 -25.80 -16.15 12.21
CA ILE A 94 -26.77 -15.61 13.18
C ILE A 94 -28.21 -15.79 12.69
N PHE A 95 -28.46 -15.60 11.39
CA PHE A 95 -29.81 -15.71 10.82
C PHE A 95 -29.85 -16.60 9.56
N GLN A 96 -31.05 -17.09 9.26
CA GLN A 96 -31.35 -17.88 8.06
C GLN A 96 -32.65 -17.42 7.41
N SER A 97 -32.76 -17.58 6.09
CA SER A 97 -34.01 -17.40 5.37
C SER A 97 -34.93 -18.60 5.50
N LYS A 98 -36.24 -18.37 5.60
CA LYS A 98 -37.29 -19.39 5.49
C LYS A 98 -37.74 -19.66 4.06
N LYS A 99 -37.39 -18.77 3.12
CA LYS A 99 -37.88 -18.81 1.74
C LYS A 99 -36.79 -19.02 0.70
N ARG A 100 -35.58 -18.53 0.97
CA ARG A 100 -34.45 -18.59 0.06
C ARG A 100 -33.49 -19.69 0.48
N TYR A 101 -32.95 -20.37 -0.51
CA TYR A 101 -31.96 -21.44 -0.35
C TYR A 101 -30.76 -21.16 -1.25
N MET A 102 -29.61 -21.69 -0.88
CA MET A 102 -28.38 -21.47 -1.62
C MET A 102 -28.44 -22.10 -3.01
N SER A 103 -27.85 -21.45 -4.01
CA SER A 103 -27.89 -21.91 -5.41
C SER A 103 -26.98 -23.12 -5.69
N ASP A 104 -25.85 -23.23 -4.98
CA ASP A 104 -24.76 -24.15 -5.32
C ASP A 104 -24.54 -25.20 -4.22
N THR A 105 -25.60 -25.92 -3.87
CA THR A 105 -25.55 -27.00 -2.88
C THR A 105 -25.44 -28.37 -3.59
N PRO A 106 -24.70 -29.35 -3.03
CA PRO A 106 -24.69 -30.72 -3.56
C PRO A 106 -26.11 -31.27 -3.69
N ASP A 107 -26.37 -32.04 -4.76
CA ASP A 107 -27.72 -32.51 -5.12
C ASP A 107 -28.49 -33.12 -3.92
N GLY A 108 -29.47 -32.36 -3.41
CA GLY A 108 -30.38 -32.76 -2.33
C GLY A 108 -30.31 -31.91 -1.07
N ASP A 109 -29.23 -31.15 -0.85
CA ASP A 109 -29.03 -30.38 0.38
C ASP A 109 -29.67 -29.00 0.29
N GLN A 110 -30.86 -28.85 0.87
CA GLN A 110 -31.56 -27.56 0.91
C GLN A 110 -31.03 -26.67 2.04
N ILE A 111 -29.86 -26.05 1.84
CA ILE A 111 -29.28 -25.10 2.81
C ILE A 111 -29.95 -23.73 2.62
N PRO A 112 -30.57 -23.12 3.66
CA PRO A 112 -31.16 -21.79 3.55
C PRO A 112 -30.07 -20.74 3.29
N VAL A 113 -30.45 -19.62 2.69
CA VAL A 113 -29.56 -18.44 2.64
C VAL A 113 -29.26 -18.01 4.08
N LEU A 114 -27.98 -17.81 4.38
CA LEU A 114 -27.50 -17.50 5.73
C LEU A 114 -27.03 -16.06 5.82
N TYR A 115 -27.14 -15.49 7.01
CA TYR A 115 -26.73 -14.12 7.29
C TYR A 115 -25.88 -14.06 8.56
N SER A 116 -24.89 -13.18 8.51
CA SER A 116 -24.04 -12.83 9.65
C SER A 116 -24.01 -11.31 9.81
N ILE A 117 -23.84 -10.86 11.06
CA ILE A 117 -23.60 -9.47 11.41
C ILE A 117 -22.13 -9.36 11.81
N HIS A 118 -21.38 -8.60 11.03
CA HIS A 118 -19.94 -8.46 11.15
C HIS A 118 -19.60 -7.09 11.75
N HIS A 119 -18.69 -7.08 12.71
CA HIS A 119 -18.12 -5.86 13.27
C HIS A 119 -16.89 -5.46 12.45
N CYS A 120 -16.92 -4.29 11.84
CA CYS A 120 -15.86 -3.76 11.00
C CYS A 120 -15.20 -2.58 11.72
N CYS A 121 -13.93 -2.77 12.09
CA CYS A 121 -13.09 -1.73 12.64
C CYS A 121 -11.83 -1.60 11.77
N TYR A 122 -11.76 -0.51 11.00
CA TYR A 122 -10.62 -0.25 10.13
C TYR A 122 -10.14 1.19 10.30
N ASP A 123 -8.84 1.33 10.50
CA ASP A 123 -8.17 2.62 10.46
C ASP A 123 -7.77 2.93 9.01
N ARG A 124 -8.24 4.04 8.47
CA ARG A 124 -7.82 4.53 7.14
C ARG A 124 -7.36 5.97 7.21
N TYR A 125 -6.44 6.35 6.32
CA TYR A 125 -6.16 7.77 6.13
C TYR A 125 -7.34 8.48 5.48
N PRO A 126 -7.51 9.80 5.69
CA PRO A 126 -8.46 10.60 4.93
C PRO A 126 -8.25 10.41 3.43
N ASP A 127 -9.34 10.38 2.65
CA ASP A 127 -9.28 10.06 1.21
C ASP A 127 -8.42 11.05 0.39
N GLU A 128 -8.27 12.29 0.87
CA GLU A 128 -7.45 13.33 0.25
C GLU A 128 -5.97 13.29 0.69
N ALA A 129 -5.61 12.42 1.63
CA ALA A 129 -4.25 12.37 2.16
C ALA A 129 -3.30 11.61 1.22
N ASP A 130 -2.30 12.31 0.66
CA ASP A 130 -1.19 11.67 -0.03
C ASP A 130 -0.18 11.09 0.98
N VAL A 131 -0.45 9.86 1.45
CA VAL A 131 0.40 9.16 2.42
C VAL A 131 1.13 8.00 1.77
N LEU A 132 2.46 8.09 1.73
CA LEU A 132 3.32 6.98 1.38
C LEU A 132 3.74 6.22 2.66
N GLU A 133 3.02 5.14 2.99
CA GLU A 133 3.39 4.27 4.11
C GLU A 133 4.51 3.29 3.70
N LEU A 134 5.73 3.57 4.17
CA LEU A 134 6.84 2.63 4.09
C LEU A 134 7.30 2.24 5.50
N SER A 135 7.84 1.02 5.60
CA SER A 135 8.52 0.57 6.81
C SER A 135 9.91 1.21 6.92
N ASP A 136 10.44 1.32 8.14
CA ASP A 136 11.81 1.81 8.36
C ASP A 136 12.85 0.95 7.62
N GLU A 137 12.62 -0.36 7.51
CA GLU A 137 13.48 -1.28 6.75
C GLU A 137 13.48 -0.93 5.25
N THR A 138 12.30 -0.67 4.68
CA THR A 138 12.16 -0.25 3.28
C THR A 138 12.82 1.11 3.04
N ILE A 139 12.61 2.07 3.93
CA ILE A 139 13.24 3.40 3.85
C ILE A 139 14.77 3.27 3.87
N ASN A 140 15.33 2.46 4.76
CA ASN A 140 16.77 2.22 4.81
C ASN A 140 17.30 1.55 3.53
N ALA A 141 16.55 0.60 2.96
CA ALA A 141 16.90 -0.01 1.68
C ALA A 141 16.89 1.02 0.53
N MET A 142 15.93 1.96 0.54
CA MET A 142 15.88 3.06 -0.44
C MET A 142 17.06 4.03 -0.29
N LYS A 143 17.47 4.36 0.95
CA LYS A 143 18.69 5.17 1.20
C LYS A 143 19.94 4.51 0.65
N GLU A 144 20.06 3.19 0.81
CA GLU A 144 21.18 2.44 0.21
C GLU A 144 21.08 2.43 -1.32
N ALA A 145 19.89 2.26 -1.90
CA ALA A 145 19.70 2.33 -3.35
C ALA A 145 20.11 3.70 -3.91
N TYR A 146 19.69 4.79 -3.24
CA TYR A 146 20.13 6.14 -3.55
C TYR A 146 21.67 6.24 -3.57
N ARG A 147 22.32 5.76 -2.52
CA ARG A 147 23.77 5.81 -2.38
C ARG A 147 24.46 5.09 -3.55
N GLN A 148 24.00 3.90 -3.91
CA GLN A 148 24.55 3.14 -5.04
C GLN A 148 24.37 3.87 -6.37
N ILE A 149 23.23 4.53 -6.58
CA ILE A 149 22.94 5.29 -7.79
C ILE A 149 23.83 6.53 -7.90
N ARG A 150 24.02 7.29 -6.82
CA ARG A 150 24.95 8.45 -6.81
C ARG A 150 26.39 8.03 -7.04
N ILE A 151 26.83 6.91 -6.45
CA ILE A 151 28.16 6.33 -6.74
C ILE A 151 28.26 5.97 -8.22
N ALA A 152 27.25 5.33 -8.80
CA ALA A 152 27.22 4.98 -10.22
C ALA A 152 27.25 6.22 -11.13
N GLU A 153 26.54 7.29 -10.77
CA GLU A 153 26.53 8.58 -11.47
C GLU A 153 27.94 9.21 -11.51
N ILE A 154 28.63 9.25 -10.37
CA ILE A 154 30.01 9.77 -10.27
C ILE A 154 30.94 8.97 -11.19
N TYR A 155 30.90 7.64 -11.11
CA TYR A 155 31.72 6.79 -11.98
C TYR A 155 31.40 6.98 -13.46
N ALA A 156 30.11 7.02 -13.82
CA ALA A 156 29.68 7.20 -15.21
C ALA A 156 30.16 8.56 -15.77
N THR A 157 30.01 9.63 -14.99
CA THR A 157 30.48 10.98 -15.34
C THR A 157 31.99 11.01 -15.57
N ARG A 158 32.76 10.43 -14.64
CA ARG A 158 34.23 10.42 -14.72
C ARG A 158 34.75 9.57 -15.88
N VAL A 159 34.10 8.44 -16.16
CA VAL A 159 34.41 7.63 -17.35
C VAL A 159 34.09 8.40 -18.63
N ASP A 160 32.96 9.12 -18.69
CA ASP A 160 32.57 9.90 -19.86
C ASP A 160 33.59 11.01 -20.19
N TRP A 161 34.04 11.74 -19.18
CA TRP A 161 35.05 12.79 -19.34
C TRP A 161 36.40 12.23 -19.79
N MET A 162 36.80 11.07 -19.25
CA MET A 162 38.03 10.41 -19.68
C MET A 162 37.95 9.98 -21.14
N MET A 163 36.84 9.36 -21.55
CA MET A 163 36.66 8.89 -22.93
C MET A 163 36.47 10.02 -23.93
N SER A 164 36.02 11.18 -23.46
CA SER A 164 35.87 12.41 -24.25
C SER A 164 37.16 13.25 -24.32
N GLY A 165 38.22 12.84 -23.59
CA GLY A 165 39.52 13.50 -23.53
C GLY A 165 39.58 14.73 -22.62
N ASP A 166 38.53 14.97 -21.82
CA ASP A 166 38.48 16.03 -20.80
C ASP A 166 39.24 15.61 -19.52
N ASP A 167 39.30 14.30 -19.24
CA ASP A 167 40.14 13.70 -18.20
C ASP A 167 41.24 12.80 -18.81
N SER A 168 42.44 12.84 -18.22
CA SER A 168 43.47 11.81 -18.46
C SER A 168 43.22 10.59 -17.55
N GLU A 169 43.88 9.46 -17.81
CA GLU A 169 43.81 8.29 -16.91
C GLU A 169 44.28 8.60 -15.47
N GLU A 170 45.23 9.52 -15.30
CA GLU A 170 45.67 9.99 -13.98
C GLU A 170 44.60 10.84 -13.32
N SER A 171 44.08 11.85 -14.04
CA SER A 171 43.03 12.74 -13.57
C SER A 171 41.75 11.97 -13.19
N PHE A 172 41.35 10.97 -13.99
CA PHE A 172 40.24 10.07 -13.67
C PHE A 172 40.43 9.39 -12.31
N ARG A 173 41.60 8.78 -12.08
CA ARG A 173 41.89 8.02 -10.84
C ARG A 173 41.98 8.91 -9.59
N GLU A 174 42.41 10.15 -9.73
CA GLU A 174 42.45 11.12 -8.63
C GLU A 174 41.06 11.67 -8.35
N ARG A 175 40.41 12.25 -9.36
CA ARG A 175 39.13 12.95 -9.19
C ARG A 175 37.98 12.05 -8.79
N VAL A 176 37.94 10.79 -9.27
CA VAL A 176 36.90 9.85 -8.84
C VAL A 176 36.98 9.58 -7.34
N LYS A 177 38.18 9.57 -6.74
CA LYS A 177 38.33 9.40 -5.28
C LYS A 177 37.92 10.65 -4.52
N GLU A 178 38.24 11.82 -5.07
CA GLU A 178 37.86 13.11 -4.49
C GLU A 178 36.34 13.26 -4.46
N ASP A 179 35.66 13.03 -5.59
CA ASP A 179 34.20 13.12 -5.69
C ASP A 179 33.50 12.10 -4.79
N LEU A 180 33.97 10.85 -4.74
CA LEU A 180 33.41 9.85 -3.82
C LEU A 180 33.58 10.27 -2.36
N ALA A 181 34.72 10.87 -2.00
CA ALA A 181 34.95 11.35 -0.64
C ALA A 181 34.14 12.62 -0.31
N GLU A 182 33.83 13.45 -1.30
CA GLU A 182 32.90 14.57 -1.16
C GLU A 182 31.46 14.06 -0.96
N PHE A 183 31.02 13.14 -1.81
CA PHE A 183 29.70 12.52 -1.72
C PHE A 183 29.48 11.81 -0.38
N GLU A 184 30.44 11.05 0.14
CA GLU A 184 30.30 10.41 1.46
C GLU A 184 30.13 11.42 2.60
N LYS A 185 30.67 12.65 2.48
CA LYS A 185 30.42 13.72 3.47
C LYS A 185 29.03 14.32 3.31
N GLU A 186 28.59 14.52 2.07
CA GLU A 186 27.24 14.97 1.74
C GLU A 186 26.21 13.98 2.29
N ASP A 187 26.32 12.70 1.93
CA ASP A 187 25.43 11.61 2.34
C ASP A 187 25.37 11.47 3.87
N ALA A 188 26.51 11.55 4.56
CA ALA A 188 26.58 11.48 6.02
C ALA A 188 25.87 12.64 6.74
N THR A 189 25.69 13.79 6.09
CA THR A 189 25.04 14.97 6.66
C THR A 189 23.68 15.27 6.05
N LYS A 190 23.20 14.39 5.17
CA LYS A 190 21.98 14.59 4.39
C LYS A 190 20.73 14.58 5.26
N ASP A 191 19.90 15.60 5.09
CA ASP A 191 18.56 15.65 5.68
C ASP A 191 17.56 14.98 4.73
N TRP A 192 17.06 13.82 5.14
CA TRP A 192 16.11 13.02 4.37
C TRP A 192 14.65 13.49 4.49
N THR A 193 14.38 14.53 5.27
CA THR A 193 13.02 15.06 5.48
C THR A 193 12.70 16.26 4.60
N TYR A 194 13.72 16.83 3.97
CA TYR A 194 13.60 17.99 3.11
C TYR A 194 13.06 17.60 1.72
N LEU A 195 12.17 18.43 1.19
CA LEU A 195 11.63 18.33 -0.16
C LEU A 195 11.87 19.66 -0.84
N ASP A 196 12.55 19.64 -1.98
CA ASP A 196 12.58 20.80 -2.86
C ASP A 196 11.18 20.94 -3.48
N GLU A 197 10.41 21.92 -3.02
CA GLU A 197 9.05 22.21 -3.48
C GLU A 197 9.00 22.83 -4.90
N ASP A 198 10.15 22.93 -5.58
CA ASP A 198 10.30 23.65 -6.85
C ASP A 198 10.19 22.76 -8.12
N ASP A 199 9.92 21.46 -7.97
CA ASP A 199 9.74 20.50 -9.09
C ASP A 199 8.24 20.13 -9.35
N GLU A 200 7.33 21.13 -9.30
CA GLU A 200 5.96 21.04 -9.90
C GLU A 200 5.81 21.86 -11.20
#